data_AF-A0AAX2LPA1-F1
#
_entry.id   AF-A0AAX2LPA1-F1
#
_cell.length_a   1.000
_cell.length_b   1.000
_cell.length_c   1.000
_cell.angle_alpha   90.00
_cell.angle_beta   90.00
_cell.angle_gamma   90.00
#
_symmetry.space_group_name_H-M   'P 1'
#
loop_
_entity.id
_entity.type
_entity.pdbx_description
1 polymer ?
#
loop_
_entity_poly.entity_id
_entity_poly.type
_entity_poly.pdbx_seq_one_letter_code
_entity_poly.pdbx_strand_id
1 'polypeptide(L)'
;MLNKKEQKPLDMTIGGLLLLVAIVYVAELLFAHPSGAQLTAGILVPTLNNSHQNYLAAGILGATVIPHVIYLHSALFKNTYNQTVDKRLRSTKFDVSIAMVIAGFVNIAIVAMAAAAFHASGNQHVAEIETAYRTLEPLVGKAASILFGVSLIASGLSSTVVGTMAGQVVMQGFVRMTIPMWLRRSITMAPSFFVIGLGINTTQILVMSQVTLSFGIALAIIPLVLFTASSDIMGRHTNSKTVTTAGSVIIGLVLLLNAYLLTTLI
;
A
#
# COMPACT_ATOMS: atom_id res chain seq x y z
N MET A 1 11.67 -6.10 -21.52
CA MET A 1 10.24 -6.26 -21.17
C MET A 1 10.02 -7.72 -20.84
N LEU A 2 9.50 -8.05 -19.65
CA LEU A 2 9.32 -9.45 -19.22
C LEU A 2 8.47 -10.21 -20.24
N ASN A 3 8.84 -11.46 -20.51
CA ASN A 3 8.21 -12.25 -21.56
C ASN A 3 6.74 -12.52 -21.19
N LYS A 4 5.84 -12.47 -22.17
CA LYS A 4 4.37 -12.57 -21.96
C LYS A 4 3.93 -13.85 -21.24
N LYS A 5 4.77 -14.89 -21.29
CA LYS A 5 4.61 -16.18 -20.60
C LYS A 5 5.01 -16.16 -19.12
N GLU A 6 5.87 -15.22 -18.70
CA GLU A 6 6.35 -15.08 -17.31
C GLU A 6 5.50 -14.10 -16.49
N GLN A 7 4.81 -13.16 -17.13
CA GLN A 7 3.96 -12.16 -16.44
C GLN A 7 2.67 -12.77 -15.86
N LYS A 8 1.96 -13.60 -16.63
CA LYS A 8 0.72 -14.25 -16.16
C LYS A 8 0.86 -15.10 -14.90
N PRO A 9 1.87 -15.99 -14.78
CA PRO A 9 2.03 -16.76 -13.54
C PRO A 9 2.39 -15.86 -12.36
N LEU A 10 3.21 -14.82 -12.57
CA LEU A 10 3.61 -13.88 -11.53
C LEU A 10 2.43 -13.08 -10.98
N ASP A 11 1.60 -12.51 -11.85
CA ASP A 11 0.39 -11.77 -11.47
C ASP A 11 -0.59 -12.68 -10.71
N MET A 12 -0.70 -13.95 -11.12
CA MET A 12 -1.55 -14.94 -10.45
C MET A 12 -1.00 -15.34 -9.07
N THR A 13 0.33 -15.44 -8.92
CA THR A 13 0.97 -15.68 -7.63
C THR A 13 0.76 -14.50 -6.68
N ILE A 14 0.99 -13.27 -7.14
CA ILE A 14 0.76 -12.05 -6.34
C ILE A 14 -0.71 -11.95 -5.95
N GLY A 15 -1.63 -12.15 -6.89
CA GLY A 15 -3.07 -12.15 -6.63
C GLY A 15 -3.46 -13.22 -5.62
N GLY A 16 -2.91 -14.42 -5.72
CA GLY A 16 -3.12 -15.51 -4.76
C GLY A 16 -2.62 -15.17 -3.35
N LEU A 17 -1.43 -14.55 -3.24
CA LEU A 17 -0.89 -14.09 -1.96
C LEU A 17 -1.76 -12.99 -1.34
N LEU A 18 -2.20 -12.00 -2.13
CA LEU A 18 -3.07 -10.93 -1.66
C LEU A 18 -4.45 -11.45 -1.23
N LEU A 19 -5.01 -12.41 -1.97
CA LEU A 19 -6.25 -13.07 -1.62
C LEU A 19 -6.12 -13.87 -0.32
N LEU A 20 -4.99 -14.58 -0.15
CA LEU A 20 -4.68 -15.28 1.11
C LEU A 20 -4.63 -14.28 2.27
N VAL A 21 -3.91 -13.17 2.13
CA VAL A 21 -3.85 -12.12 3.16
C VAL A 21 -5.23 -11.58 3.50
N ALA A 22 -6.06 -11.32 2.48
CA ALA A 22 -7.43 -10.85 2.70
C ALA A 22 -8.27 -11.87 3.47
N ILE A 23 -8.22 -13.16 3.08
CA ILE A 23 -8.94 -14.24 3.75
C ILE A 23 -8.49 -14.38 5.21
N VAL A 24 -7.18 -14.30 5.46
CA VAL A 24 -6.62 -14.36 6.81
C VAL A 24 -7.20 -13.25 7.70
N TYR A 25 -7.15 -12.00 7.25
CA TYR A 25 -7.66 -10.88 8.06
C TYR A 25 -9.17 -10.92 8.24
N VAL A 26 -9.92 -11.41 7.24
CA VAL A 26 -11.37 -11.65 7.41
C VAL A 26 -11.61 -12.73 8.47
N ALA A 27 -10.87 -13.83 8.43
CA ALA A 27 -10.98 -14.90 9.41
C ALA A 27 -10.62 -14.41 10.82
N GLU A 28 -9.52 -13.68 10.97
CA GLU A 28 -9.10 -13.06 12.24
C GLU A 28 -10.15 -12.09 12.78
N LEU A 29 -10.76 -11.27 11.91
CA LEU A 29 -11.84 -10.38 12.30
C LEU A 29 -13.06 -11.16 12.83
N LEU A 30 -13.40 -12.29 12.22
CA LEU A 30 -14.47 -13.17 12.70
C LEU A 30 -14.12 -13.81 14.04
N PHE A 31 -12.87 -14.24 14.23
CA PHE A 31 -12.41 -14.80 15.50
C PHE A 31 -12.36 -13.75 16.63
N ALA A 32 -12.00 -12.50 16.33
CA ALA A 32 -11.89 -11.43 17.30
C ALA A 32 -13.24 -10.94 17.87
N HIS A 33 -14.38 -11.35 17.28
CA HIS A 33 -15.75 -10.98 17.70
C HIS A 33 -15.90 -9.48 18.02
N PRO A 34 -15.50 -8.56 17.12
CA PRO A 34 -15.62 -7.14 17.37
C PRO A 34 -17.10 -6.76 17.49
N SER A 35 -17.43 -5.85 18.41
CA SER A 35 -18.81 -5.38 18.53
C SER A 35 -19.21 -4.59 17.27
N GLY A 36 -20.17 -5.12 16.52
CA GLY A 36 -20.61 -4.54 15.25
C GLY A 36 -21.13 -3.10 15.39
N ALA A 37 -21.68 -2.76 16.56
CA ALA A 37 -22.16 -1.40 16.87
C ALA A 37 -21.03 -0.37 17.01
N GLN A 38 -19.88 -0.75 17.59
CA GLN A 38 -18.74 0.17 17.72
C GLN A 38 -17.99 0.33 16.40
N LEU A 39 -17.92 -0.75 15.60
CA LEU A 39 -17.38 -0.74 14.25
C LEU A 39 -18.15 0.22 13.34
N THR A 40 -19.48 0.12 13.30
CA THR A 40 -20.31 1.00 12.48
C THR A 40 -20.28 2.43 12.99
N ALA A 41 -20.28 2.65 14.30
CA ALA A 41 -20.12 3.98 14.88
C ALA A 41 -18.77 4.64 14.50
N GLY A 42 -17.67 3.88 14.51
CA GLY A 42 -16.35 4.40 14.11
C GLY A 42 -16.23 4.70 12.61
N ILE A 43 -16.98 3.99 11.77
CA ILE A 43 -17.05 4.26 10.32
C ILE A 43 -17.93 5.49 10.02
N LEU A 44 -19.03 5.66 10.75
CA LEU A 44 -20.02 6.72 10.52
C LEU A 44 -19.67 8.05 11.19
N VAL A 45 -18.93 8.04 12.30
CA VAL A 45 -18.63 9.24 13.09
C VAL A 45 -17.12 9.45 13.20
N PRO A 46 -16.52 10.33 12.39
CA PRO A 46 -15.11 10.67 12.52
C PRO A 46 -14.90 11.51 13.79
N THR A 47 -14.55 10.84 14.90
CA THR A 47 -14.13 11.49 16.14
C THR A 47 -12.62 11.45 16.25
N LEU A 48 -12.00 12.61 16.05
CA LEU A 48 -10.56 12.79 16.11
C LEU A 48 -10.26 13.73 17.28
N ASN A 49 -10.21 13.17 18.48
CA ASN A 49 -10.18 13.97 19.71
C ASN A 49 -8.74 14.26 20.20
N ASN A 50 -7.75 13.49 19.74
CA ASN A 50 -6.36 13.59 20.20
C ASN A 50 -5.37 13.87 19.06
N SER A 51 -4.35 14.70 19.32
CA SER A 51 -3.27 14.99 18.37
C SER A 51 -2.53 13.73 17.89
N HIS A 52 -2.42 12.71 18.74
CA HIS A 52 -1.84 11.41 18.36
C HIS A 52 -2.72 10.61 17.39
N GLN A 53 -4.05 10.68 17.53
CA GLN A 53 -4.99 10.05 16.59
C GLN A 53 -4.94 10.75 15.23
N ASN A 54 -4.83 12.09 15.22
CA ASN A 54 -4.62 12.85 13.98
C ASN A 54 -3.34 12.45 13.27
N TYR A 55 -2.25 12.28 14.02
CA TYR A 55 -0.97 11.82 13.46
C TYR A 55 -1.08 10.41 12.86
N LEU A 56 -1.70 9.46 13.56
CA LEU A 56 -1.91 8.10 13.05
C LEU A 56 -2.84 8.08 11.81
N ALA A 57 -3.93 8.83 11.83
CA ALA A 57 -4.86 8.95 10.70
C ALA A 57 -4.18 9.57 9.48
N ALA A 58 -3.41 10.65 9.68
CA ALA A 58 -2.60 11.26 8.63
C ALA A 58 -1.56 10.26 8.09
N GLY A 59 -0.92 9.49 8.97
CA GLY A 59 0.03 8.44 8.63
C GLY A 59 -0.57 7.36 7.74
N ILE A 60 -1.74 6.84 8.10
CA ILE A 60 -2.47 5.85 7.30
C ILE A 60 -2.81 6.43 5.92
N LEU A 61 -3.36 7.65 5.86
CA LEU A 61 -3.68 8.30 4.58
C LEU A 61 -2.44 8.51 3.71
N GLY A 62 -1.35 9.05 4.27
CA GLY A 62 -0.11 9.28 3.55
C GLY A 62 0.54 8.00 3.04
N ALA A 63 0.58 6.94 3.86
CA ALA A 63 1.21 5.67 3.53
C ALA A 63 0.42 4.83 2.51
N THR A 64 -0.87 5.09 2.31
CA THR A 64 -1.68 4.37 1.31
C THR A 64 -1.29 4.71 -0.13
N VAL A 65 -0.70 5.89 -0.35
CA VAL A 65 -0.38 6.35 -1.70
C VAL A 65 1.05 5.97 -2.03
N ILE A 66 1.20 4.89 -2.80
CA ILE A 66 2.50 4.30 -3.10
C ILE A 66 2.95 4.69 -4.52
N PRO A 67 3.97 5.56 -4.68
CA PRO A 67 4.35 6.14 -5.98
C PRO A 67 4.81 5.10 -7.00
N HIS A 68 5.55 4.10 -6.55
CA HIS A 68 6.13 3.09 -7.43
C HIS A 68 5.05 2.20 -8.08
N VAL A 69 3.92 1.98 -7.40
CA VAL A 69 2.78 1.23 -7.95
C VAL A 69 2.08 2.02 -9.06
N ILE A 70 2.01 3.35 -8.96
CA ILE A 70 1.44 4.22 -10.01
C ILE A 70 2.19 4.04 -11.32
N TYR A 71 3.53 4.11 -11.28
CA TYR A 71 4.38 3.91 -12.46
C TYR A 71 4.26 2.50 -13.03
N LEU A 72 4.28 1.49 -12.16
CA LEU A 72 4.13 0.09 -12.58
C LEU A 72 2.78 -0.14 -13.26
N HIS A 73 1.68 0.34 -12.67
CA HIS A 73 0.33 0.18 -13.21
C HIS A 73 0.20 0.85 -14.59
N SER A 74 0.76 2.04 -14.75
CA SER A 74 0.81 2.73 -16.05
C SER A 74 1.61 1.92 -17.10
N ALA A 75 2.75 1.35 -16.72
CA ALA A 75 3.56 0.54 -17.63
C ALA A 75 2.92 -0.81 -17.99
N LEU A 76 2.21 -1.45 -17.06
CA LEU A 76 1.46 -2.68 -17.31
C LEU A 76 0.27 -2.45 -18.25
N PHE A 77 -0.32 -1.25 -18.22
CA PHE A 77 -1.38 -0.87 -19.16
C PHE A 77 -0.90 -0.83 -20.62
N LYS A 78 0.40 -0.62 -20.86
CA LYS A 78 0.97 -0.40 -22.20
C LYS A 78 1.13 -1.68 -23.05
N ASN A 79 1.07 -2.86 -22.44
CA ASN A 79 1.27 -4.12 -23.16
C ASN A 79 -0.06 -4.87 -23.34
N THR A 80 -0.24 -5.41 -24.55
CA THR A 80 -1.07 -6.61 -24.79
C THR A 80 -2.58 -6.39 -24.89
N TYR A 81 -3.12 -6.22 -26.10
CA TYR A 81 -4.35 -6.81 -26.66
C TYR A 81 -4.93 -5.90 -27.75
N ASN A 82 -5.41 -6.49 -28.83
CA ASN A 82 -6.00 -5.83 -30.01
C ASN A 82 -7.41 -5.22 -29.73
N GLN A 83 -7.63 -4.76 -28.49
CA GLN A 83 -8.91 -4.19 -28.05
C GLN A 83 -8.90 -2.66 -28.16
N THR A 84 -10.08 -2.09 -28.44
CA THR A 84 -10.29 -0.64 -28.43
C THR A 84 -9.90 -0.04 -27.07
N VAL A 85 -9.18 1.08 -27.10
CA VAL A 85 -8.69 1.79 -25.89
C VAL A 85 -9.83 2.05 -24.89
N ASP A 86 -11.02 2.41 -25.36
CA ASP A 86 -12.21 2.64 -24.52
C ASP A 86 -12.63 1.41 -23.70
N LYS A 87 -12.71 0.24 -24.34
CA LYS A 87 -13.10 -1.01 -23.66
C LYS A 87 -12.07 -1.39 -22.60
N ARG A 88 -10.78 -1.21 -22.91
CA ARG A 88 -9.69 -1.48 -21.97
C ARG A 88 -9.73 -0.53 -20.79
N LEU A 89 -9.90 0.78 -21.01
CA LEU A 89 -10.03 1.76 -19.94
C LEU A 89 -11.20 1.42 -19.01
N ARG A 90 -12.36 1.03 -19.56
CA ARG A 90 -13.51 0.64 -18.74
C ARG A 90 -13.26 -0.63 -17.93
N SER A 91 -12.67 -1.66 -18.53
CA SER A 91 -12.30 -2.90 -17.84
C SER A 91 -11.29 -2.63 -16.73
N THR A 92 -10.18 -1.93 -17.03
CA THR A 92 -9.15 -1.62 -16.05
C THR A 92 -9.68 -0.74 -14.93
N LYS A 93 -10.56 0.23 -15.21
CA LYS A 93 -11.24 1.02 -14.17
C LYS A 93 -12.03 0.12 -13.22
N PHE A 94 -12.78 -0.84 -13.76
CA PHE A 94 -13.56 -1.79 -12.96
C PHE A 94 -12.65 -2.69 -12.11
N ASP A 95 -11.61 -3.27 -12.72
CA ASP A 95 -10.65 -4.14 -12.05
C ASP A 95 -9.93 -3.41 -10.90
N VAL A 96 -9.45 -2.19 -11.16
CA VAL A 96 -8.80 -1.34 -10.13
C VAL A 96 -9.79 -0.94 -9.05
N SER A 97 -11.04 -0.63 -9.40
CA SER A 97 -12.05 -0.26 -8.40
C SER A 97 -12.33 -1.41 -7.44
N ILE A 98 -12.51 -2.64 -7.95
CA ILE A 98 -12.70 -3.84 -7.12
C ILE A 98 -11.47 -4.08 -6.24
N ALA A 99 -10.27 -4.02 -6.84
CA ALA A 99 -9.03 -4.25 -6.10
C ALA A 99 -8.84 -3.23 -4.96
N MET A 100 -9.14 -1.94 -5.21
CA MET A 100 -9.05 -0.89 -4.19
C MET A 100 -10.12 -1.03 -3.10
N VAL A 101 -11.33 -1.49 -3.44
CA VAL A 101 -12.38 -1.77 -2.44
C VAL A 101 -11.96 -2.93 -1.53
N ILE A 102 -11.43 -4.01 -2.10
CA ILE A 102 -10.91 -5.16 -1.33
C ILE A 102 -9.75 -4.70 -0.43
N ALA A 103 -8.80 -3.94 -0.96
CA ALA A 103 -7.68 -3.42 -0.18
C ALA A 103 -8.14 -2.52 0.98
N GLY A 104 -9.12 -1.64 0.72
CA GLY A 104 -9.74 -0.81 1.75
C GLY A 104 -10.41 -1.65 2.84
N PHE A 105 -11.15 -2.69 2.47
CA PHE A 105 -11.76 -3.61 3.43
C PHE A 105 -10.73 -4.32 4.30
N VAL A 106 -9.64 -4.81 3.69
CA VAL A 106 -8.53 -5.44 4.43
C VAL A 106 -7.87 -4.46 5.39
N ASN A 107 -7.61 -3.22 4.98
CA ASN A 107 -7.05 -2.20 5.87
C ASN A 107 -7.97 -1.90 7.07
N ILE A 108 -9.28 -1.82 6.84
CA ILE A 108 -10.26 -1.66 7.92
C ILE A 108 -10.25 -2.88 8.85
N ALA A 109 -10.19 -4.09 8.29
CA ALA A 109 -10.11 -5.33 9.07
C ALA A 109 -8.86 -5.38 9.95
N ILE A 110 -7.70 -4.94 9.44
CA ILE A 110 -6.45 -4.85 10.22
C ILE A 110 -6.64 -3.92 11.43
N VAL A 111 -7.16 -2.70 11.20
CA VAL A 111 -7.38 -1.72 12.27
C VAL A 111 -8.41 -2.23 13.28
N ALA A 112 -9.50 -2.84 12.80
CA ALA A 112 -10.55 -3.39 13.65
C ALA A 112 -10.07 -4.58 14.49
N MET A 113 -9.29 -5.49 13.90
CA MET A 113 -8.67 -6.60 14.61
C MET A 113 -7.71 -6.08 15.69
N ALA A 114 -6.83 -5.13 15.34
CA ALA A 114 -5.90 -4.53 16.29
C ALA A 114 -6.65 -3.84 17.45
N ALA A 115 -7.76 -3.15 17.16
CA ALA A 115 -8.60 -2.55 18.19
C ALA A 115 -9.25 -3.62 19.08
N ALA A 116 -9.88 -4.64 18.50
CA ALA A 116 -10.55 -5.70 19.26
C ALA A 116 -9.57 -6.51 20.12
N ALA A 117 -8.40 -6.86 19.59
CA ALA A 117 -7.40 -7.65 20.30
C ALA A 117 -6.65 -6.81 21.34
N PHE A 118 -6.11 -5.64 20.97
CA PHE A 118 -5.17 -4.91 21.84
C PHE A 118 -5.84 -3.83 22.70
N HIS A 119 -6.88 -3.15 22.21
CA HIS A 119 -7.58 -2.11 22.98
C HIS A 119 -8.42 -2.71 24.12
N ALA A 120 -9.10 -3.84 23.87
CA ALA A 120 -9.92 -4.51 24.88
C ALA A 120 -9.07 -5.15 26.01
N SER A 121 -7.82 -5.48 25.71
CA SER A 121 -6.92 -6.20 26.63
C SER A 121 -6.01 -5.28 27.47
N GLY A 122 -6.13 -3.97 27.32
CA GLY A 122 -5.32 -2.99 28.07
C GLY A 122 -3.85 -2.88 27.64
N ASN A 123 -3.44 -3.55 26.56
CA ASN A 123 -2.07 -3.56 26.06
C ASN A 123 -1.80 -2.32 25.19
N GLN A 124 -1.55 -1.17 25.81
CA GLN A 124 -1.36 0.12 25.12
C GLN A 124 0.02 0.30 24.45
N HIS A 125 0.96 -0.64 24.60
CA HIS A 125 2.34 -0.54 24.10
C HIS A 125 2.68 -1.49 22.94
N VAL A 126 1.68 -1.97 22.19
CA VAL A 126 1.90 -2.83 21.01
C VAL A 126 2.24 -1.96 19.80
N ALA A 127 3.45 -1.40 19.77
CA ALA A 127 3.96 -0.65 18.61
C ALA A 127 4.69 -1.55 17.59
N GLU A 128 5.19 -2.70 18.04
CA GLU A 128 6.02 -3.59 17.22
C GLU A 128 5.24 -4.81 16.72
N ILE A 129 5.50 -5.19 15.47
CA ILE A 129 4.86 -6.35 14.81
C ILE A 129 5.15 -7.65 15.57
N GLU A 130 6.33 -7.78 16.17
CA GLU A 130 6.70 -8.94 16.98
C GLU A 130 5.85 -9.03 18.25
N THR A 131 5.65 -7.89 18.93
CA THR A 131 4.76 -7.83 20.09
C THR A 131 3.33 -8.17 19.68
N ALA A 132 2.85 -7.66 18.54
CA ALA A 132 1.53 -7.99 18.02
C ALA A 132 1.35 -9.50 17.80
N TYR A 133 2.33 -10.16 17.17
CA TYR A 133 2.32 -11.62 16.96
C TYR A 133 2.26 -12.39 18.28
N ARG A 134 3.13 -12.04 19.25
CA ARG A 134 3.18 -12.73 20.55
C ARG A 134 1.95 -12.49 21.41
N THR A 135 1.35 -11.31 21.30
CA THR A 135 0.15 -10.94 22.08
C THR A 135 -1.13 -11.48 21.45
N LEU A 136 -1.14 -11.78 20.14
CA LEU A 136 -2.30 -12.38 19.47
C LEU A 136 -2.53 -13.84 19.90
N GLU A 137 -1.47 -14.59 20.25
CA GLU A 137 -1.55 -16.00 20.64
C GLU A 137 -2.39 -16.23 21.90
N PRO A 138 -2.18 -15.51 23.02
CA PRO A 138 -2.99 -15.68 24.23
C PRO A 138 -4.40 -15.07 24.11
N LEU A 139 -4.64 -14.13 23.20
CA LEU A 139 -5.90 -13.38 23.12
C LEU A 139 -6.92 -13.97 22.14
N VAL A 140 -6.45 -14.38 20.96
CA VAL A 140 -7.31 -14.88 19.87
C VAL A 140 -7.02 -16.34 19.57
N GLY A 141 -5.81 -16.81 19.89
CA GLY A 141 -5.39 -18.20 19.78
C GLY A 141 -4.18 -18.40 18.87
N LYS A 142 -3.51 -19.54 19.05
CA LYS A 142 -2.33 -19.94 18.28
C LYS A 142 -2.55 -19.97 16.78
N ALA A 143 -3.75 -20.37 16.34
CA ALA A 143 -4.11 -20.38 14.92
C ALA A 143 -4.08 -18.96 14.31
N ALA A 144 -4.61 -17.95 15.01
CA ALA A 144 -4.61 -16.56 14.54
C ALA A 144 -3.18 -16.01 14.44
N SER A 145 -2.31 -16.29 15.42
CA SER A 145 -0.90 -15.84 15.35
C SER A 145 -0.16 -16.44 14.17
N ILE A 146 -0.33 -17.74 13.92
CA ILE A 146 0.30 -18.39 12.76
C ILE A 146 -0.23 -17.78 11.46
N LEU A 147 -1.54 -17.55 11.34
CA LEU A 147 -2.14 -16.93 10.16
C LEU A 147 -1.60 -15.50 9.95
N PHE A 148 -1.51 -14.69 11.00
CA PHE A 148 -0.90 -13.36 10.97
C PHE A 148 0.56 -13.41 10.50
N GLY A 149 1.37 -14.33 11.03
CA GLY A 149 2.76 -14.50 10.61
C GLY A 149 2.89 -14.90 9.14
N VAL A 150 2.07 -15.85 8.68
CA VAL A 150 2.04 -16.29 7.27
C VAL A 150 1.60 -15.15 6.36
N SER A 151 0.60 -14.35 6.76
CA SER A 151 0.10 -13.22 5.98
C SER A 151 1.15 -12.11 5.86
N LEU A 152 1.92 -11.84 6.92
CA LEU A 152 3.03 -10.89 6.90
C LEU A 152 4.15 -11.33 5.94
N ILE A 153 4.54 -12.60 5.96
CA ILE A 153 5.55 -13.14 5.05
C ILE A 153 5.05 -13.06 3.61
N ALA A 154 3.80 -13.48 3.36
CA ALA A 154 3.17 -13.36 2.05
C ALA A 154 3.17 -11.90 1.56
N SER A 155 2.72 -10.95 2.39
CA SER A 155 2.73 -9.52 2.06
C SER A 155 4.13 -9.00 1.72
N GLY A 156 5.15 -9.37 2.50
CA GLY A 156 6.55 -8.99 2.26
C GLY A 156 7.13 -9.56 0.96
N LEU A 157 6.82 -10.82 0.64
CA LEU A 157 7.21 -11.46 -0.63
C LEU A 157 6.51 -10.82 -1.82
N SER A 158 5.21 -10.55 -1.71
CA SER A 158 4.42 -9.87 -2.76
C SER A 158 4.96 -8.47 -3.05
N SER A 159 5.14 -7.65 -2.00
CA SER A 159 5.67 -6.28 -2.09
C SER A 159 7.08 -6.24 -2.69
N THR A 160 7.92 -7.22 -2.36
CA THR A 160 9.24 -7.41 -2.95
C THR A 160 9.20 -7.53 -4.47
N VAL A 161 8.30 -8.38 -4.99
CA VAL A 161 8.20 -8.64 -6.42
C VAL A 161 7.70 -7.38 -7.14
N VAL A 162 6.65 -6.76 -6.60
CA VAL A 162 6.09 -5.51 -7.14
C VAL A 162 7.14 -4.38 -7.13
N GLY A 163 7.89 -4.22 -6.04
CA GLY A 163 8.93 -3.20 -5.90
C GLY A 163 10.08 -3.37 -6.90
N THR A 164 10.54 -4.60 -7.15
CA THR A 164 11.60 -4.85 -8.15
C THR A 164 11.13 -4.57 -9.59
N MET A 165 9.87 -4.88 -9.91
CA MET A 165 9.26 -4.54 -11.20
C MET A 165 9.08 -3.03 -11.37
N ALA A 166 8.57 -2.34 -10.35
CA ALA A 166 8.41 -0.90 -10.38
C ALA A 166 9.77 -0.19 -10.53
N GLY A 167 10.79 -0.63 -9.80
CA GLY A 167 12.16 -0.15 -9.96
C GLY A 167 12.70 -0.35 -11.37
N GLN A 168 12.32 -1.46 -12.05
CA GLN A 168 12.66 -1.65 -13.46
C GLN A 168 12.04 -0.60 -14.36
N VAL A 169 10.74 -0.39 -14.20
CA VAL A 169 9.95 0.52 -15.02
C VAL A 169 10.47 1.94 -14.89
N VAL A 170 10.72 2.38 -13.65
CA VAL A 170 11.26 3.71 -13.36
C VAL A 170 12.67 3.85 -13.94
N MET A 171 13.57 2.89 -13.71
CA MET A 171 14.95 2.97 -14.20
C MET A 171 15.03 2.93 -15.73
N GLN A 172 14.22 2.09 -16.39
CA GLN A 172 14.14 2.04 -17.86
C GLN A 172 13.49 3.30 -18.44
N GLY A 173 12.47 3.85 -17.79
CA GLY A 173 11.76 5.04 -18.25
C GLY A 173 12.59 6.33 -18.11
N PHE A 174 13.19 6.55 -16.95
CA PHE A 174 13.88 7.80 -16.63
C PHE A 174 15.39 7.77 -16.92
N VAL A 175 16.08 6.68 -16.56
CA VAL A 175 17.55 6.58 -16.66
C VAL A 175 17.98 5.79 -17.90
N ARG A 176 17.05 5.12 -18.58
CA ARG A 176 17.28 4.25 -19.75
C ARG A 176 18.37 3.18 -19.51
N MET A 177 18.56 2.79 -18.25
CA MET A 177 19.54 1.79 -17.83
C MET A 177 18.85 0.47 -17.45
N THR A 178 19.50 -0.65 -17.71
CA THR A 178 19.00 -1.98 -17.34
C THR A 178 20.04 -2.73 -16.50
N ILE A 179 19.79 -2.83 -15.20
CA ILE A 179 20.57 -3.64 -14.26
C ILE A 179 19.90 -5.02 -14.15
N PRO A 180 20.65 -6.14 -14.10
CA PRO A 180 20.08 -7.47 -13.89
C PRO A 180 19.30 -7.58 -12.57
N MET A 181 18.28 -8.44 -12.52
CA MET A 181 17.35 -8.54 -11.38
C MET A 181 18.05 -8.91 -10.06
N TRP A 182 19.02 -9.83 -10.11
CA TRP A 182 19.76 -10.25 -8.92
C TRP A 182 20.53 -9.09 -8.28
N LEU A 183 21.25 -8.31 -9.09
CA LEU A 183 22.05 -7.18 -8.59
C LEU A 183 21.15 -6.08 -8.03
N ARG A 184 20.04 -5.78 -8.71
CA ARG A 184 19.04 -4.84 -8.19
C ARG A 184 18.48 -5.31 -6.85
N ARG A 185 18.17 -6.59 -6.72
CA ARG A 185 17.63 -7.18 -5.49
C ARG A 185 18.65 -7.15 -4.36
N SER A 186 19.92 -7.44 -4.64
CA SER A 186 21.00 -7.32 -3.65
C SER A 186 21.14 -5.89 -3.15
N ILE A 187 21.10 -4.90 -4.05
CA ILE A 187 21.18 -3.48 -3.69
C ILE A 187 19.98 -3.07 -2.82
N THR A 188 18.76 -3.50 -3.17
CA THR A 188 17.56 -3.12 -2.40
C THR A 188 17.42 -3.85 -1.07
N MET A 189 18.02 -5.02 -0.89
CA MET A 189 18.01 -5.75 0.39
C MET A 189 19.18 -5.36 1.30
N ALA A 190 20.27 -4.82 0.75
CA ALA A 190 21.46 -4.46 1.53
C ALA A 190 21.17 -3.54 2.73
N PRO A 191 20.35 -2.47 2.62
CA PRO A 191 20.01 -1.64 3.77
C PRO A 191 19.33 -2.44 4.89
N SER A 192 18.41 -3.34 4.54
CA SER A 192 17.71 -4.17 5.53
C SER A 192 18.65 -5.11 6.26
N PHE A 193 19.59 -5.75 5.55
CA PHE A 193 20.59 -6.62 6.20
C PHE A 193 21.54 -5.84 7.10
N PHE A 194 21.97 -4.64 6.67
CA PHE A 194 22.83 -3.78 7.47
C PHE A 194 22.17 -3.37 8.78
N VAL A 195 20.90 -2.99 8.71
CA VAL A 195 20.05 -2.64 9.86
C VAL A 195 19.93 -3.79 10.85
N ILE A 196 19.62 -4.99 10.34
CA ILE A 196 19.48 -6.19 11.18
C ILE A 196 20.81 -6.52 11.85
N GLY A 197 21.93 -6.41 11.13
CA GLY A 197 23.26 -6.65 11.67
C GLY A 197 23.68 -5.65 12.76
N LEU A 198 23.17 -4.42 12.70
CA LEU A 198 23.43 -3.38 13.71
C LEU A 198 22.44 -3.40 14.89
N GLY A 199 21.38 -4.20 14.83
CA GLY A 199 20.36 -4.26 15.89
C GLY A 199 19.58 -2.96 16.09
N ILE A 200 19.50 -2.11 15.07
CA ILE A 200 18.77 -0.83 15.14
C ILE A 200 17.27 -1.13 15.19
N ASN A 201 16.51 -0.31 15.93
CA ASN A 201 15.06 -0.47 16.04
C ASN A 201 14.38 -0.39 14.66
N THR A 202 13.74 -1.49 14.26
CA THR A 202 13.08 -1.64 12.96
C THR A 202 11.99 -0.60 12.74
N THR A 203 11.28 -0.19 13.78
CA THR A 203 10.19 0.79 13.72
C THR A 203 10.72 2.16 13.31
N GLN A 204 11.86 2.61 13.85
CA GLN A 204 12.47 3.88 13.44
C GLN A 204 12.85 3.87 11.96
N ILE A 205 13.36 2.75 11.46
CA ILE A 205 13.78 2.62 10.06
C ILE A 205 12.58 2.52 9.13
N LEU A 206 11.51 1.84 9.57
CA LEU A 206 10.24 1.84 8.87
C LEU A 206 9.74 3.28 8.70
N VAL A 207 9.80 4.06 9.78
CA VAL A 207 9.38 5.47 9.80
C VAL A 207 10.28 6.34 8.90
N MET A 208 11.61 6.21 8.96
CA MET A 208 12.52 6.90 8.03
C MET A 208 12.30 6.52 6.56
N SER A 209 11.93 5.26 6.30
CA SER A 209 11.57 4.83 4.95
C SER A 209 10.32 5.58 4.47
N GLN A 210 9.31 5.75 5.33
CA GLN A 210 8.11 6.52 4.98
C GLN A 210 8.42 7.98 4.65
N VAL A 211 9.39 8.61 5.34
CA VAL A 211 9.86 9.97 5.00
C VAL A 211 10.40 10.02 3.58
N THR A 212 11.24 9.05 3.22
CA THR A 212 11.83 8.97 1.89
C THR A 212 10.74 8.77 0.83
N LEU A 213 9.75 7.92 1.11
CA LEU A 213 8.58 7.71 0.26
C LEU A 213 7.75 8.99 0.08
N SER A 214 7.53 9.77 1.15
CA SER A 214 6.79 11.04 1.13
C SER A 214 7.35 12.04 0.11
N PHE A 215 8.68 12.19 0.05
CA PHE A 215 9.32 13.03 -0.98
C PHE A 215 9.02 12.54 -2.40
N GLY A 216 8.95 11.23 -2.60
CA GLY A 216 8.65 10.62 -3.90
C GLY A 216 7.20 10.77 -4.35
N ILE A 217 6.25 10.94 -3.41
CA ILE A 217 4.81 11.09 -3.69
C ILE A 217 4.54 12.32 -4.55
N ALA A 218 5.09 13.47 -4.17
CA ALA A 218 4.88 14.72 -4.91
C ALA A 218 5.36 14.60 -6.37
N LEU A 219 6.57 14.06 -6.53
CA LEU A 219 7.21 13.90 -7.85
C LEU A 219 6.47 12.92 -8.76
N ALA A 220 5.71 11.97 -8.22
CA ALA A 220 4.94 11.03 -9.02
C ALA A 220 3.55 11.52 -9.39
N ILE A 221 2.83 12.12 -8.44
CA ILE A 221 1.40 12.39 -8.64
C ILE A 221 1.16 13.73 -9.33
N ILE A 222 2.02 14.73 -9.12
CA ILE A 222 1.90 16.03 -9.81
C ILE A 222 1.98 15.84 -11.35
N PRO A 223 3.02 15.17 -11.90
CA PRO A 223 3.07 14.93 -13.35
C PRO A 223 1.92 14.05 -13.84
N LEU A 224 1.45 13.10 -13.04
CA LEU A 224 0.34 12.22 -13.41
C LEU A 224 -0.93 13.04 -13.71
N VAL A 225 -1.31 13.99 -12.85
CA VAL A 225 -2.49 14.82 -13.10
C VAL A 225 -2.28 15.78 -14.25
N LEU A 226 -1.09 16.38 -14.37
CA LEU A 226 -0.76 17.25 -15.50
C LEU A 226 -0.84 16.51 -16.84
N PHE A 227 -0.29 15.29 -16.92
CA PHE A 227 -0.32 14.48 -18.13
C PHE A 227 -1.71 13.95 -18.45
N THR A 228 -2.50 13.57 -17.45
CA THR A 228 -3.87 13.08 -17.67
C THR A 228 -4.87 14.20 -17.99
N ALA A 229 -4.55 15.45 -17.65
CA ALA A 229 -5.32 16.64 -17.98
C ALA A 229 -4.92 17.28 -19.33
N SER A 230 -3.75 16.93 -19.89
CA SER A 230 -3.28 17.48 -21.16
C SER A 230 -3.90 16.76 -22.37
N SER A 231 -4.56 17.54 -23.23
CA SER A 231 -5.07 17.06 -24.52
C SER A 231 -3.97 16.63 -25.49
N ASP A 232 -2.75 17.17 -25.34
CA ASP A 232 -1.62 16.85 -26.21
C ASP A 232 -1.11 15.42 -25.96
N ILE A 233 -1.27 14.92 -24.73
CA ILE A 233 -0.80 13.58 -24.33
C ILE A 233 -1.94 12.57 -24.40
N MET A 234 -3.14 12.91 -23.92
CA MET A 234 -4.28 11.98 -23.80
C MET A 234 -5.24 12.02 -25.00
N GLY A 235 -5.15 13.04 -25.86
CA GLY A 235 -6.04 13.22 -27.00
C GLY A 235 -7.52 13.20 -26.60
N ARG A 236 -8.28 12.27 -27.18
CA ARG A 236 -9.72 12.10 -26.92
C ARG A 236 -10.07 11.53 -25.54
N HIS A 237 -9.09 10.98 -24.81
CA HIS A 237 -9.31 10.36 -23.49
C HIS A 237 -8.84 11.26 -22.33
N THR A 238 -8.77 12.57 -22.56
CA THR A 238 -8.41 13.54 -21.53
C THR A 238 -9.40 13.52 -20.38
N ASN A 239 -8.92 13.68 -19.15
CA ASN A 239 -9.78 13.73 -17.97
C ASN A 239 -10.78 14.89 -18.05
N SER A 240 -11.99 14.68 -17.50
CA SER A 240 -12.93 15.79 -17.32
C SER A 240 -12.37 16.80 -16.33
N LYS A 241 -12.84 18.05 -16.40
CA LYS A 241 -12.48 19.10 -15.45
C LYS A 241 -12.84 18.71 -14.01
N THR A 242 -13.93 17.96 -13.81
CA THR A 242 -14.33 17.45 -12.50
C THR A 242 -13.35 16.44 -11.93
N VAL A 243 -12.89 15.47 -12.73
CA VAL A 243 -11.90 14.46 -12.30
C VAL A 243 -10.55 15.11 -12.03
N THR A 244 -10.15 16.06 -12.88
CA THR A 244 -8.89 16.80 -12.71
C THR A 244 -8.92 17.63 -11.42
N THR A 245 -10.01 18.36 -11.16
CA THR A 245 -10.16 19.17 -9.94
C THR A 245 -10.19 18.29 -8.69
N ALA A 246 -10.96 17.20 -8.70
CA ALA A 246 -11.00 16.24 -7.59
C ALA A 246 -9.60 15.62 -7.34
N GLY A 247 -8.90 15.24 -8.41
CA GLY A 247 -7.52 14.74 -8.34
C GLY A 247 -6.56 15.76 -7.73
N SER A 248 -6.61 17.02 -8.17
CA SER A 248 -5.79 18.10 -7.60
C SER A 248 -6.09 18.37 -6.13
N VAL A 249 -7.35 18.30 -5.70
CA VAL A 249 -7.73 18.43 -4.28
C VAL A 249 -7.17 17.28 -3.45
N ILE A 250 -7.30 16.05 -3.92
CA ILE A 250 -6.75 14.86 -3.24
C ILE A 250 -5.22 14.96 -3.14
N ILE A 251 -4.54 15.39 -4.21
CA ILE A 251 -3.09 15.63 -4.19
C ILE A 251 -2.72 16.69 -3.17
N GLY A 252 -3.42 17.83 -3.17
CA GLY A 252 -3.20 18.89 -2.21
C GLY A 252 -3.32 18.38 -0.77
N LEU A 253 -4.37 17.60 -0.49
CA LEU A 253 -4.58 16.97 0.81
C LEU A 253 -3.44 16.00 1.18
N VAL A 254 -3.05 15.10 0.27
CA VAL A 254 -1.98 14.12 0.50
C VAL A 254 -0.63 14.82 0.72
N LEU A 255 -0.33 15.89 -0.03
CA LEU A 255 0.90 16.66 0.14
C LEU A 255 0.90 17.43 1.47
N LEU A 256 -0.23 18.03 1.85
CA LEU A 256 -0.37 18.70 3.15
C LEU A 256 -0.21 17.73 4.31
N LEU A 257 -0.84 16.55 4.25
CA LEU A 257 -0.71 15.52 5.27
C LEU A 257 0.73 14.99 5.36
N ASN A 258 1.37 14.75 4.21
CA ASN A 258 2.77 14.33 4.19
C ASN A 258 3.72 15.41 4.73
N ALA A 259 3.48 16.68 4.42
CA ALA A 259 4.24 17.79 5.00
C ALA A 259 4.05 17.87 6.51
N TYR A 260 2.82 17.73 7.01
CA TYR A 260 2.51 17.68 8.44
C TYR A 260 3.20 16.50 9.15
N LEU A 261 3.18 15.31 8.54
CA LEU A 261 3.91 14.15 9.06
C LEU A 261 5.41 14.41 9.10
N LEU A 262 5.97 15.01 8.05
CA LEU A 262 7.39 15.34 7.99
C LEU A 262 7.80 16.31 9.11
N THR A 263 7.00 17.37 9.35
CA THR A 263 7.27 18.34 10.42
C THR A 263 7.04 17.81 11.82
N THR A 264 6.20 16.79 11.97
CA THR A 264 5.95 16.15 13.28
C THR A 264 7.00 15.09 13.60
N LEU A 265 7.63 14.54 12.56
CA LEU A 265 8.59 13.45 12.67
C LEU A 265 10.05 13.93 12.77
N ILE A 266 10.38 15.05 12.15
CA ILE A 266 11.66 15.77 12.30
C ILE A 266 11.63 16.55 13.62
#